data_AF-A0A382G5U8-F1
#
_entry.id   AF-A0A382G5U8-F1
#
_cell.length_a   1.000
_cell.length_b   1.000
_cell.length_c   1.000
_cell.angle_alpha   90.00
_cell.angle_beta   90.00
_cell.angle_gamma   90.00
#
_symmetry.space_group_name_H-M   'P 1'
#
loop_
_entity.id
_entity.type
_entity.pdbx_description
1 polymer ?
#
loop_
_entity_poly.entity_id
_entity_poly.type
_entity_poly.pdbx_seq_one_letter_code
_entity_poly.pdbx_strand_id
1 'polypeptide(L)'
;VFSAPSWRAKVQSDIHGPLAMAGASATRTLVALLVVSCLSGLVVANDAGSGGDVGNSTSTAYSLNATNATYFGNLTDTSDENDYYSVSMPINTGIYVELISPGFSGSNGTGASSNCYNATSPPCDFDLFLYNSAGSHIDYGLSTSGYDDVTSNGTNVSGTTVYINVDQWDGDGQYALIINIFSTASTGGGGGNNSTGSGHDAGTGTDAGDTYSTAMTLSAVNQTIWGDVHSSNDPDDYYRITIPAYHGFTLTLDWNGTSTSPDLDLVLYDANGSLVASSVFSHPEVLGPFNGSGGSTFNIRVAAWSGSGDYNLALLFDNLSSSPVYNQDDAGTGDDASNDYNNPTAILTTIGQNDFTGWASSSDDAVDEYSTDIPPDHGISVSVYFDTAEINIDIALAKMPNPASNIIDISQTFSSPETLTSNGTYVGGETVLIEIYANTGEGYYNMTIWIFTLDTDGDGFYDDDEITCGSDPDNASSIPQDTDADGVCDVMDNDDDGDGYDDAN
;
A
#
# COMPACT_ATOMS: atom_id res chain seq x y z
N VAL A 1 -15.37 -23.05 63.60
CA VAL A 1 -13.90 -23.13 63.46
C VAL A 1 -13.61 -24.26 62.48
N PHE A 2 -12.64 -24.07 61.59
CA PHE A 2 -12.69 -24.65 60.24
C PHE A 2 -12.22 -26.11 60.06
N SER A 3 -12.68 -26.67 58.94
CA SER A 3 -12.13 -27.71 58.06
C SER A 3 -10.64 -27.51 57.70
N ALA A 4 -9.90 -28.41 57.02
CA ALA A 4 -10.10 -29.83 56.60
C ALA A 4 -8.70 -30.44 56.28
N PRO A 5 -8.55 -31.77 56.10
CA PRO A 5 -7.26 -32.40 55.77
C PRO A 5 -7.00 -32.52 54.25
N SER A 6 -5.72 -32.53 53.85
CA SER A 6 -5.28 -32.89 52.50
C SER A 6 -4.46 -34.20 52.48
N TRP A 7 -4.50 -34.93 51.35
CA TRP A 7 -3.91 -36.27 51.18
C TRP A 7 -2.65 -36.28 50.29
N ARG A 8 -1.92 -37.41 50.27
CA ARG A 8 -0.73 -37.70 49.44
C ARG A 8 -1.07 -38.77 48.37
N ALA A 9 -0.28 -39.11 47.33
CA ALA A 9 1.14 -38.80 46.97
C ALA A 9 1.32 -38.46 45.44
N LYS A 10 2.06 -39.13 44.52
CA LYS A 10 2.88 -40.38 44.52
C LYS A 10 3.99 -40.47 43.41
N VAL A 11 5.02 -39.61 43.49
CA VAL A 11 6.47 -39.93 43.22
C VAL A 11 6.93 -40.55 41.87
N GLN A 12 7.78 -39.79 41.15
CA GLN A 12 9.10 -40.16 40.56
C GLN A 12 9.74 -38.90 39.93
N SER A 13 11.07 -38.62 39.80
CA SER A 13 12.34 -39.30 40.12
C SER A 13 12.84 -40.35 39.07
N ASP A 14 14.10 -40.38 38.58
CA ASP A 14 15.37 -39.64 38.82
C ASP A 14 16.13 -39.44 37.45
N ILE A 15 17.28 -38.74 37.26
CA ILE A 15 18.65 -38.97 37.80
C ILE A 15 19.65 -37.82 37.44
N HIS A 16 20.80 -37.78 38.15
CA HIS A 16 21.97 -36.87 38.04
C HIS A 16 22.58 -36.68 36.63
N GLY A 17 23.49 -35.74 36.29
CA GLY A 17 24.41 -34.80 37.00
C GLY A 17 25.63 -34.48 36.07
N PRO A 18 26.70 -33.74 36.44
CA PRO A 18 27.12 -33.19 37.74
C PRO A 18 27.45 -31.67 37.74
N LEU A 19 28.01 -31.16 38.84
CA LEU A 19 28.50 -29.77 39.01
C LEU A 19 29.93 -29.55 38.47
N ALA A 20 30.23 -28.31 38.05
CA ALA A 20 31.59 -27.76 38.00
C ALA A 20 31.57 -26.29 38.48
N MET A 21 32.49 -25.91 39.38
CA MET A 21 32.57 -24.58 39.97
C MET A 21 34.02 -24.08 39.90
N ALA A 22 34.30 -23.06 39.08
CA ALA A 22 35.62 -22.44 38.98
C ALA A 22 35.55 -21.05 38.32
N GLY A 23 36.38 -20.11 38.81
CA GLY A 23 36.73 -18.87 38.09
C GLY A 23 35.76 -17.70 38.21
N ALA A 24 36.05 -16.76 39.11
CA ALA A 24 35.50 -15.40 39.02
C ALA A 24 36.40 -14.50 38.14
N SER A 25 35.85 -13.36 37.71
CA SER A 25 36.52 -12.25 36.99
C SER A 25 36.74 -12.39 35.46
N ALA A 26 35.68 -12.12 34.68
CA ALA A 26 35.79 -11.60 33.29
C ALA A 26 34.45 -10.98 32.79
N THR A 27 33.84 -10.04 33.54
CA THR A 27 32.53 -9.49 33.17
C THR A 27 32.62 -8.40 32.09
N ARG A 28 32.38 -8.74 30.81
CA ARG A 28 31.61 -7.94 29.81
C ARG A 28 31.64 -8.52 28.38
N THR A 29 30.63 -8.15 27.60
CA THR A 29 30.57 -8.18 26.12
C THR A 29 30.55 -9.57 25.44
N LEU A 30 29.37 -10.19 25.32
CA LEU A 30 28.79 -10.60 24.00
C LEU A 30 27.32 -11.10 24.10
N VAL A 31 26.35 -10.21 24.38
CA VAL A 31 24.90 -10.48 24.13
C VAL A 31 24.26 -9.20 23.60
N ALA A 32 24.35 -9.00 22.28
CA ALA A 32 23.78 -7.84 21.57
C ALA A 32 23.65 -8.12 20.05
N LEU A 33 23.31 -9.37 19.67
CA LEU A 33 23.28 -9.80 18.26
C LEU A 33 22.19 -10.84 17.95
N LEU A 34 21.05 -10.78 18.65
CA LEU A 34 19.82 -11.52 18.27
C LEU A 34 18.52 -10.90 18.85
N VAL A 35 18.52 -9.61 19.18
CA VAL A 35 17.33 -8.88 19.71
C VAL A 35 17.27 -7.46 19.09
N VAL A 36 17.55 -7.36 17.79
CA VAL A 36 17.42 -6.12 16.99
C VAL A 36 16.76 -6.47 15.64
N SER A 37 15.67 -7.25 15.74
CA SER A 37 14.79 -7.66 14.63
C SER A 37 13.33 -7.81 15.09
N CYS A 38 13.02 -7.26 16.27
CA CYS A 38 11.72 -7.32 16.95
C CYS A 38 11.42 -5.99 17.66
N LEU A 39 12.06 -4.91 17.19
CA LEU A 39 11.91 -3.54 17.68
C LEU A 39 11.57 -2.58 16.52
N SER A 40 10.80 -3.08 15.56
CA SER A 40 9.90 -2.31 14.71
C SER A 40 8.64 -1.91 15.50
N GLY A 41 8.82 -1.39 16.71
CA GLY A 41 7.76 -0.65 17.39
C GLY A 41 7.71 0.74 16.77
N LEU A 42 6.50 1.20 16.45
CA LEU A 42 6.15 2.41 15.69
C LEU A 42 7.35 3.27 15.25
N VAL A 43 7.58 3.34 13.93
CA VAL A 43 8.26 4.50 13.34
C VAL A 43 7.31 5.68 13.51
N VAL A 44 7.38 6.33 14.67
CA VAL A 44 6.88 7.69 14.82
C VAL A 44 7.69 8.54 13.86
N ALA A 45 7.00 9.29 12.99
CA ALA A 45 7.62 10.19 12.03
C ALA A 45 8.67 11.08 12.73
N ASN A 46 9.80 11.26 12.07
CA ASN A 46 10.94 12.00 12.61
C ASN A 46 11.73 12.72 11.51
N ASP A 47 11.00 13.24 10.53
CA ASP A 47 11.36 14.40 9.71
C ASP A 47 12.69 14.19 8.96
N ALA A 48 12.61 13.33 7.94
CA ALA A 48 13.75 12.77 7.19
C ALA A 48 14.83 12.09 8.07
N GLY A 49 14.46 11.63 9.27
CA GLY A 49 15.37 10.98 10.22
C GLY A 49 16.16 11.95 11.12
N SER A 50 15.79 13.23 11.17
CA SER A 50 16.42 14.26 12.03
C SER A 50 16.29 13.96 13.53
N GLY A 51 15.12 13.43 13.95
CA GLY A 51 14.71 13.35 15.35
C GLY A 51 13.81 14.50 15.85
N GLY A 52 13.14 15.23 14.95
CA GLY A 52 12.18 16.32 15.22
C GLY A 52 12.37 17.53 14.27
N ASP A 53 11.36 18.41 14.16
CA ASP A 53 11.33 19.76 13.53
C ASP A 53 12.56 20.06 12.64
N VAL A 54 12.41 19.92 11.31
CA VAL A 54 13.50 20.18 10.36
C VAL A 54 13.73 21.67 10.07
N GLY A 55 12.96 22.54 10.71
CA GLY A 55 13.26 23.95 10.92
C GLY A 55 12.40 24.87 10.07
N ASN A 56 11.58 25.69 10.71
CA ASN A 56 10.57 26.58 10.10
C ASN A 56 11.13 27.81 9.31
N SER A 57 12.27 27.67 8.61
CA SER A 57 12.79 28.64 7.64
C SER A 57 13.94 28.09 6.77
N THR A 58 14.18 28.71 5.60
CA THR A 58 15.39 28.51 4.78
C THR A 58 16.73 28.76 5.51
N SER A 59 16.72 29.40 6.69
CA SER A 59 17.92 29.63 7.51
C SER A 59 18.18 28.55 8.58
N THR A 60 17.18 27.72 8.83
CA THR A 60 17.18 26.60 9.80
C THR A 60 17.08 25.23 9.12
N ALA A 61 16.67 25.21 7.85
CA ALA A 61 16.36 24.04 7.04
C ALA A 61 17.36 22.88 7.15
N TYR A 62 16.84 21.68 7.42
CA TYR A 62 17.61 20.43 7.44
C TYR A 62 18.19 20.11 6.06
N SER A 63 19.38 19.49 6.01
CA SER A 63 20.10 19.29 4.74
C SER A 63 20.00 17.86 4.25
N LEU A 64 19.34 17.69 3.10
CA LEU A 64 19.14 16.40 2.43
C LEU A 64 20.20 16.15 1.36
N ASN A 65 20.44 14.88 1.07
CA ASN A 65 21.29 14.48 -0.05
C ASN A 65 20.56 14.72 -1.37
N ALA A 66 21.29 15.21 -2.38
CA ALA A 66 20.79 15.31 -3.74
C ALA A 66 20.80 13.92 -4.42
N THR A 67 19.86 13.08 -4.02
CA THR A 67 19.64 11.70 -4.50
C THR A 67 18.14 11.42 -4.51
N ASN A 68 17.65 10.63 -5.46
CA ASN A 68 16.25 10.22 -5.47
C ASN A 68 15.92 9.41 -4.21
N ALA A 69 14.94 9.86 -3.43
CA ALA A 69 14.58 9.27 -2.15
C ALA A 69 13.21 9.79 -1.67
N THR A 70 12.45 8.91 -1.02
CA THR A 70 11.29 9.30 -0.20
C THR A 70 11.76 9.59 1.22
N TYR A 71 11.25 10.68 1.78
CA TYR A 71 11.38 11.07 3.19
C TYR A 71 9.98 11.16 3.81
N PHE A 72 9.90 11.10 5.13
CA PHE A 72 8.66 11.28 5.87
C PHE A 72 8.88 12.32 6.98
N GLY A 73 7.89 13.17 7.22
CA GLY A 73 7.86 14.15 8.32
C GLY A 73 6.44 14.32 8.84
N ASN A 74 6.23 15.12 9.89
CA ASN A 74 4.91 15.27 10.52
C ASN A 74 4.63 16.70 11.02
N LEU A 75 3.64 17.36 10.43
CA LEU A 75 3.21 18.70 10.84
C LEU A 75 1.99 18.69 11.77
N THR A 76 1.78 19.80 12.49
CA THR A 76 0.67 20.02 13.44
C THR A 76 0.23 21.49 13.49
N ASP A 77 -1.08 21.72 13.56
CA ASP A 77 -1.80 23.02 13.57
C ASP A 77 -1.43 24.00 14.70
N THR A 78 -0.62 23.56 15.66
CA THR A 78 -0.39 24.25 16.94
C THR A 78 1.05 24.17 17.45
N SER A 79 1.95 23.40 16.81
CA SER A 79 3.32 23.27 17.30
C SER A 79 4.41 23.10 16.25
N ASP A 80 4.08 22.66 15.04
CA ASP A 80 5.05 22.51 13.95
C ASP A 80 4.32 22.69 12.60
N GLU A 81 4.27 23.94 12.14
CA GLU A 81 3.46 24.36 10.98
C GLU A 81 4.25 24.27 9.65
N ASN A 82 5.58 24.10 9.67
CA ASN A 82 6.47 24.42 8.54
C ASN A 82 7.79 23.62 8.58
N ASP A 83 7.95 22.65 7.68
CA ASP A 83 9.17 21.85 7.52
C ASP A 83 10.02 22.32 6.33
N TYR A 84 11.14 23.02 6.57
CA TYR A 84 12.07 23.38 5.50
C TYR A 84 13.20 22.36 5.33
N TYR A 85 13.40 21.93 4.08
CA TYR A 85 14.54 21.15 3.65
C TYR A 85 15.46 21.97 2.75
N SER A 86 16.74 21.61 2.69
CA SER A 86 17.74 22.20 1.82
C SER A 86 18.50 21.13 1.03
N VAL A 87 18.53 21.27 -0.30
CA VAL A 87 19.21 20.33 -1.20
C VAL A 87 20.35 21.06 -1.91
N SER A 88 21.57 20.57 -1.75
CA SER A 88 22.75 21.11 -2.46
C SER A 88 22.85 20.45 -3.83
N MET A 89 22.33 21.12 -4.86
CA MET A 89 22.22 20.56 -6.20
C MET A 89 23.61 20.35 -6.85
N PRO A 90 23.87 19.15 -7.42
CA PRO A 90 25.01 18.93 -8.30
C PRO A 90 25.04 19.89 -9.50
N ILE A 91 26.16 19.86 -10.22
CA ILE A 91 26.24 20.52 -11.53
C ILE A 91 25.43 19.72 -12.56
N ASN A 92 24.73 20.45 -13.43
CA ASN A 92 23.86 19.94 -14.49
C ASN A 92 22.71 19.05 -13.98
N THR A 93 22.17 19.36 -12.80
CA THR A 93 20.94 18.74 -12.27
C THR A 93 19.82 19.75 -12.03
N GLY A 94 18.59 19.27 -12.07
CA GLY A 94 17.37 19.90 -11.60
C GLY A 94 16.71 19.04 -10.52
N ILE A 95 15.65 19.55 -9.93
CA ILE A 95 14.86 18.88 -8.90
C ILE A 95 13.38 18.87 -9.28
N TYR A 96 12.72 17.75 -8.99
CA TYR A 96 11.29 17.56 -8.91
C TYR A 96 10.98 17.03 -7.50
N VAL A 97 9.88 17.46 -6.89
CA VAL A 97 9.47 17.02 -5.55
C VAL A 97 7.97 16.81 -5.55
N GLU A 98 7.53 15.71 -4.94
CA GLU A 98 6.13 15.36 -4.74
C GLU A 98 5.86 15.28 -3.22
N LEU A 99 4.68 15.73 -2.79
CA LEU A 99 4.16 15.69 -1.43
C LEU A 99 2.88 14.84 -1.42
N ILE A 100 2.76 13.96 -0.44
CA ILE A 100 1.52 13.21 -0.14
C ILE A 100 1.09 13.57 1.28
N SER A 101 -0.06 14.22 1.40
CA SER A 101 -0.63 14.72 2.66
C SER A 101 -1.23 13.59 3.52
N PRO A 102 -1.41 13.80 4.84
CA PRO A 102 -2.00 12.80 5.73
C PRO A 102 -3.42 12.38 5.30
N GLY A 103 -3.73 11.10 5.42
CA GLY A 103 -4.99 10.49 5.03
C GLY A 103 -5.06 10.03 3.57
N PHE A 104 -4.00 10.26 2.78
CA PHE A 104 -3.86 9.70 1.43
C PHE A 104 -2.85 8.55 1.40
N SER A 105 -3.18 7.46 0.70
CA SER A 105 -2.26 6.33 0.48
C SER A 105 -0.93 6.81 -0.11
N GLY A 106 0.19 6.31 0.45
CA GLY A 106 1.53 6.80 0.15
C GLY A 106 2.14 7.64 1.27
N SER A 107 1.33 8.34 2.07
CA SER A 107 1.79 9.26 3.14
C SER A 107 2.53 8.58 4.30
N ASN A 108 2.43 7.24 4.43
CA ASN A 108 3.13 6.44 5.44
C ASN A 108 4.00 5.32 4.81
N GLY A 109 4.29 5.42 3.51
CA GLY A 109 4.99 4.42 2.71
C GLY A 109 4.17 3.99 1.50
N THR A 110 4.78 3.27 0.55
CA THR A 110 4.05 2.69 -0.59
C THR A 110 2.88 1.87 -0.08
N GLY A 111 1.68 2.15 -0.59
CA GLY A 111 0.43 1.58 -0.11
C GLY A 111 -0.15 2.27 1.12
N ALA A 112 0.63 2.38 2.19
CA ALA A 112 0.12 2.79 3.48
C ALA A 112 -0.30 4.29 3.54
N SER A 113 -1.56 4.53 3.90
CA SER A 113 -2.02 5.84 4.35
C SER A 113 -1.55 6.15 5.79
N SER A 114 -1.42 7.45 6.11
CA SER A 114 -1.20 7.97 7.46
C SER A 114 -2.50 8.57 8.01
N ASN A 115 -2.70 8.57 9.33
CA ASN A 115 -3.90 9.17 9.90
C ASN A 115 -3.86 10.70 9.81
N CYS A 116 -4.86 11.29 9.16
CA CYS A 116 -5.18 12.71 9.28
C CYS A 116 -5.95 12.99 10.59
N TYR A 117 -5.55 14.02 11.32
CA TYR A 117 -6.26 14.53 12.50
C TYR A 117 -6.60 16.03 12.34
N ASN A 118 -7.53 16.54 13.15
CA ASN A 118 -7.88 17.96 13.31
C ASN A 118 -8.31 18.77 12.06
N ALA A 119 -8.22 18.23 10.84
CA ALA A 119 -8.63 18.93 9.62
C ALA A 119 -10.10 19.38 9.66
N THR A 120 -10.36 20.58 9.13
CA THR A 120 -11.71 21.13 8.96
C THR A 120 -12.49 20.45 7.83
N SER A 121 -11.79 19.84 6.86
CA SER A 121 -12.40 19.03 5.78
C SER A 121 -11.52 17.82 5.40
N PRO A 122 -11.48 16.74 6.22
CA PRO A 122 -10.64 15.56 5.98
C PRO A 122 -10.78 14.95 4.57
N PRO A 123 -9.72 14.39 3.96
CA PRO A 123 -8.36 14.21 4.50
C PRO A 123 -7.56 15.53 4.66
N CYS A 124 -6.29 15.44 5.08
CA CYS A 124 -5.49 16.62 5.41
C CYS A 124 -4.92 17.28 4.15
N ASP A 125 -4.61 18.58 4.26
CA ASP A 125 -4.26 19.46 3.15
C ASP A 125 -2.96 20.19 3.49
N PHE A 126 -1.81 19.77 2.95
CA PHE A 126 -0.49 20.37 3.17
C PHE A 126 0.05 20.91 1.83
N ASP A 127 0.52 22.16 1.81
CA ASP A 127 1.05 22.82 0.60
C ASP A 127 2.55 22.55 0.39
N LEU A 128 3.03 22.59 -0.86
CA LEU A 128 4.43 22.33 -1.22
C LEU A 128 5.06 23.52 -1.96
N PHE A 129 6.21 24.01 -1.48
CA PHE A 129 6.91 25.16 -2.08
C PHE A 129 8.38 24.87 -2.40
N LEU A 130 8.85 25.30 -3.57
CA LEU A 130 10.25 25.23 -3.97
C LEU A 130 10.86 26.64 -4.07
N TYR A 131 12.01 26.86 -3.43
CA TYR A 131 12.74 28.14 -3.41
C TYR A 131 14.16 28.02 -3.95
N ASN A 132 14.64 29.10 -4.56
CA ASN A 132 16.04 29.24 -4.95
C ASN A 132 16.94 29.68 -3.76
N SER A 133 18.26 29.61 -3.96
CA SER A 133 19.29 30.05 -3.00
C SER A 133 19.18 31.50 -2.48
N ALA A 134 18.33 32.34 -3.08
CA ALA A 134 18.05 33.70 -2.63
C ALA A 134 16.70 33.85 -1.89
N GLY A 135 16.00 32.75 -1.59
CA GLY A 135 14.73 32.75 -0.87
C GLY A 135 13.54 33.25 -1.69
N SER A 136 13.62 33.20 -3.03
CA SER A 136 12.46 33.45 -3.89
C SER A 136 11.88 32.13 -4.40
N HIS A 137 10.56 32.03 -4.48
CA HIS A 137 9.87 30.88 -5.06
C HIS A 137 10.37 30.62 -6.49
N ILE A 138 10.58 29.35 -6.81
CA ILE A 138 10.75 28.81 -8.17
C ILE A 138 9.39 28.31 -8.65
N ASP A 139 8.71 27.52 -7.81
CA ASP A 139 7.48 26.80 -8.11
C ASP A 139 6.71 26.51 -6.81
N TYR A 140 5.42 26.19 -6.90
CA TYR A 140 4.58 25.84 -5.74
C TYR A 140 3.31 25.07 -6.13
N GLY A 141 2.98 24.05 -5.33
CA GLY A 141 1.69 23.37 -5.27
C GLY A 141 0.81 23.96 -4.17
N LEU A 142 -0.52 23.89 -4.36
CA LEU A 142 -1.58 24.36 -3.45
C LEU A 142 -2.86 23.51 -3.68
N SER A 143 -2.73 22.18 -3.74
CA SER A 143 -3.76 21.29 -4.26
C SER A 143 -4.52 20.55 -3.16
N THR A 144 -5.78 20.97 -2.95
CA THR A 144 -6.73 20.37 -2.01
C THR A 144 -7.17 18.92 -2.37
N SER A 145 -6.38 18.23 -3.18
CA SER A 145 -6.34 16.78 -3.34
C SER A 145 -5.33 16.10 -2.41
N GLY A 146 -4.56 16.86 -1.61
CA GLY A 146 -3.50 16.34 -0.74
C GLY A 146 -2.32 15.70 -1.48
N TYR A 147 -2.17 16.03 -2.76
CA TYR A 147 -1.07 15.60 -3.61
C TYR A 147 -0.55 16.83 -4.36
N ASP A 148 0.68 17.23 -4.08
CA ASP A 148 1.27 18.44 -4.62
C ASP A 148 2.66 18.20 -5.19
N ASP A 149 2.96 18.86 -6.31
CA ASP A 149 4.21 18.71 -7.02
C ASP A 149 4.86 20.06 -7.33
N VAL A 150 6.20 20.09 -7.28
CA VAL A 150 7.00 21.26 -7.63
C VAL A 150 8.22 20.87 -8.43
N THR A 151 8.54 21.62 -9.47
CA THR A 151 9.71 21.37 -10.30
C THR A 151 10.58 22.62 -10.43
N SER A 152 11.89 22.40 -10.57
CA SER A 152 12.81 23.45 -10.99
C SER A 152 12.47 24.05 -12.37
N ASN A 153 11.64 23.38 -13.19
CA ASN A 153 10.91 23.94 -14.33
C ASN A 153 11.76 24.81 -15.30
N GLY A 154 12.97 24.35 -15.64
CA GLY A 154 13.92 25.09 -16.48
C GLY A 154 14.62 26.28 -15.79
N THR A 155 14.26 26.63 -14.56
CA THR A 155 15.05 27.52 -13.69
C THR A 155 16.37 26.83 -13.34
N ASN A 156 17.48 27.49 -13.65
CA ASN A 156 18.80 26.91 -13.47
C ASN A 156 19.21 26.86 -11.98
N VAL A 157 19.07 25.68 -11.38
CA VAL A 157 19.50 25.37 -10.00
C VAL A 157 20.86 24.66 -9.93
N SER A 158 21.50 24.38 -11.08
CA SER A 158 22.78 23.69 -11.23
C SER A 158 23.89 24.28 -10.33
N GLY A 159 24.46 23.45 -9.45
CA GLY A 159 25.54 23.86 -8.54
C GLY A 159 25.13 24.87 -7.46
N THR A 160 23.84 25.00 -7.15
CA THR A 160 23.30 25.90 -6.13
C THR A 160 22.51 25.14 -5.05
N THR A 161 22.17 25.80 -3.95
CA THR A 161 21.24 25.24 -2.96
C THR A 161 19.81 25.65 -3.31
N VAL A 162 18.90 24.69 -3.34
CA VAL A 162 17.45 24.93 -3.32
C VAL A 162 16.91 24.66 -1.92
N TYR A 163 15.76 25.25 -1.59
CA TYR A 163 15.01 24.91 -0.38
C TYR A 163 13.62 24.42 -0.77
N ILE A 164 13.10 23.47 0.00
CA ILE A 164 11.73 22.98 -0.07
C ILE A 164 11.05 23.41 1.23
N ASN A 165 9.78 23.81 1.20
CA ASN A 165 8.93 23.92 2.39
C ASN A 165 7.72 23.00 2.22
N VAL A 166 7.38 22.27 3.28
CA VAL A 166 6.05 21.66 3.45
C VAL A 166 5.33 22.51 4.48
N ASP A 167 4.18 23.07 4.09
CA ASP A 167 3.40 24.05 4.86
C ASP A 167 2.09 23.39 5.32
N GLN A 168 1.79 23.46 6.61
CA GLN A 168 0.54 22.93 7.16
C GLN A 168 -0.62 23.89 6.83
N TRP A 169 -1.60 23.44 6.04
CA TRP A 169 -2.73 24.27 5.64
C TRP A 169 -4.06 23.83 6.29
N ASP A 170 -4.37 22.53 6.34
CA ASP A 170 -5.45 21.97 7.18
C ASP A 170 -5.10 20.59 7.78
N GLY A 171 -5.30 20.46 9.10
CA GLY A 171 -5.08 19.25 9.89
C GLY A 171 -3.64 18.89 10.27
N ASP A 172 -3.48 17.73 10.93
CA ASP A 172 -2.21 17.20 11.43
C ASP A 172 -1.95 15.79 10.89
N GLY A 173 -0.67 15.42 10.76
CA GLY A 173 -0.28 14.03 10.53
C GLY A 173 1.07 13.87 9.82
N GLN A 174 1.39 12.63 9.47
CA GLN A 174 2.60 12.30 8.72
C GLN A 174 2.36 12.49 7.22
N TYR A 175 3.31 13.15 6.55
CA TYR A 175 3.35 13.30 5.10
C TYR A 175 4.53 12.52 4.51
N ALA A 176 4.44 12.17 3.22
CA ALA A 176 5.56 11.66 2.44
C ALA A 176 6.08 12.73 1.47
N LEU A 177 7.41 12.89 1.38
CA LEU A 177 8.09 13.82 0.48
C LEU A 177 9.03 13.04 -0.44
N ILE A 178 8.65 12.88 -1.70
CA ILE A 178 9.43 12.17 -2.71
C ILE A 178 10.29 13.18 -3.47
N ILE A 179 11.61 13.11 -3.30
CA ILE A 179 12.55 13.95 -4.04
C ILE A 179 13.10 13.17 -5.23
N ASN A 180 13.03 13.78 -6.42
CA ASN A 180 13.57 13.27 -7.67
C ASN A 180 14.61 14.25 -8.25
N ILE A 181 15.88 13.84 -8.32
CA ILE A 181 16.97 14.66 -8.85
C ILE A 181 17.23 14.25 -10.30
N PHE A 182 16.97 15.17 -11.24
CA PHE A 182 17.07 14.91 -12.67
C PHE A 182 18.24 15.63 -13.33
N SER A 183 18.64 15.19 -14.52
CA SER A 183 19.69 15.87 -15.31
C SER A 183 19.12 17.11 -16.01
N THR A 184 19.74 18.28 -15.82
CA THR A 184 19.52 19.50 -16.62
C THR A 184 20.60 19.70 -17.68
N ALA A 185 21.31 18.62 -18.06
CA ALA A 185 22.40 18.67 -19.03
C ALA A 185 22.00 19.08 -20.46
N SER A 186 20.70 19.30 -20.76
CA SER A 186 20.27 19.79 -22.08
C SER A 186 18.94 20.56 -22.09
N THR A 187 18.96 21.85 -21.74
CA THR A 187 17.87 22.80 -22.04
C THR A 187 18.31 23.95 -22.96
N GLY A 188 18.78 23.57 -24.16
CA GLY A 188 18.82 24.46 -25.34
C GLY A 188 20.17 24.60 -26.04
N GLY A 189 20.15 24.63 -27.39
CA GLY A 189 21.31 24.98 -28.22
C GLY A 189 21.50 24.14 -29.49
N GLY A 190 20.51 24.12 -30.40
CA GLY A 190 20.49 23.17 -31.52
C GLY A 190 21.38 23.51 -32.73
N GLY A 191 21.59 22.46 -33.55
CA GLY A 191 21.76 22.56 -35.01
C GLY A 191 23.19 22.56 -35.55
N GLY A 192 23.54 21.56 -36.39
CA GLY A 192 24.92 21.51 -36.91
C GLY A 192 25.35 20.50 -37.99
N ASN A 193 24.46 19.84 -38.74
CA ASN A 193 24.75 19.06 -39.98
C ASN A 193 26.19 18.51 -40.17
N ASN A 194 26.38 17.21 -39.95
CA ASN A 194 27.10 16.24 -40.81
C ASN A 194 27.59 15.05 -39.96
N SER A 195 27.58 13.84 -40.54
CA SER A 195 28.01 12.60 -39.88
C SER A 195 29.44 12.65 -39.29
N THR A 196 29.71 11.73 -38.36
CA THR A 196 31.00 11.42 -37.70
C THR A 196 31.39 12.24 -36.47
N GLY A 197 30.80 11.92 -35.30
CA GLY A 197 31.59 11.84 -34.06
C GLY A 197 31.25 12.75 -32.87
N SER A 198 29.99 12.99 -32.57
CA SER A 198 29.50 13.41 -31.24
C SER A 198 27.99 13.16 -31.14
N GLY A 199 27.54 12.37 -30.15
CA GLY A 199 26.12 11.99 -30.00
C GLY A 199 25.26 13.12 -29.45
N HIS A 200 23.94 12.94 -29.43
CA HIS A 200 22.98 14.00 -29.06
C HIS A 200 21.84 13.53 -28.15
N ASP A 201 22.05 12.42 -27.47
CA ASP A 201 20.97 11.56 -26.98
C ASP A 201 20.69 11.92 -25.52
N ALA A 202 19.43 12.31 -25.26
CA ALA A 202 19.05 13.23 -24.19
C ALA A 202 20.02 14.43 -24.02
N GLY A 203 20.57 14.92 -25.13
CA GLY A 203 21.52 16.03 -25.21
C GLY A 203 22.83 15.86 -24.43
N THR A 204 23.14 14.65 -23.93
CA THR A 204 24.31 14.37 -23.09
C THR A 204 25.65 14.47 -23.81
N GLY A 205 25.64 14.36 -25.14
CA GLY A 205 26.85 14.21 -25.97
C GLY A 205 27.22 12.76 -26.28
N THR A 206 26.42 11.79 -25.80
CA THR A 206 26.68 10.35 -25.87
C THR A 206 25.41 9.55 -26.15
N ASP A 207 25.54 8.59 -27.07
CA ASP A 207 24.69 7.41 -27.31
C ASP A 207 23.91 6.93 -26.06
N ALA A 208 22.60 6.67 -26.21
CA ALA A 208 21.78 6.12 -25.12
C ALA A 208 22.04 4.63 -24.86
N GLY A 209 22.59 3.94 -25.86
CA GLY A 209 23.23 2.63 -25.78
C GLY A 209 22.49 1.55 -26.56
N ASP A 210 23.21 0.77 -27.38
CA ASP A 210 22.71 -0.34 -28.23
C ASP A 210 21.81 -1.40 -27.54
N THR A 211 21.69 -1.41 -26.20
CA THR A 211 21.02 -2.47 -25.43
C THR A 211 20.36 -2.00 -24.14
N TYR A 212 19.39 -2.78 -23.64
CA TYR A 212 18.83 -2.67 -22.28
C TYR A 212 19.89 -2.68 -21.16
N SER A 213 21.08 -3.25 -21.40
CA SER A 213 22.16 -3.34 -20.40
C SER A 213 23.07 -2.10 -20.36
N THR A 214 22.99 -1.26 -21.38
CA THR A 214 23.71 0.01 -21.56
C THR A 214 22.80 1.23 -21.46
N ALA A 215 21.49 1.01 -21.43
CA ALA A 215 20.43 2.01 -21.56
C ALA A 215 20.58 3.23 -20.65
N MET A 216 20.42 4.42 -21.24
CA MET A 216 20.49 5.68 -20.52
C MET A 216 19.35 5.79 -19.51
N THR A 217 19.69 5.91 -18.23
CA THR A 217 18.68 6.03 -17.16
C THR A 217 18.08 7.45 -17.16
N LEU A 218 16.79 7.51 -17.40
CA LEU A 218 15.97 8.73 -17.40
C LEU A 218 15.47 9.06 -15.99
N SER A 219 14.97 10.28 -15.84
CA SER A 219 14.32 10.75 -14.61
C SER A 219 12.81 10.71 -14.75
N ALA A 220 12.09 10.44 -13.66
CA ALA A 220 10.64 10.33 -13.65
C ALA A 220 9.96 11.72 -13.58
N VAL A 221 9.95 12.40 -14.72
CA VAL A 221 9.33 13.73 -14.90
C VAL A 221 8.74 13.88 -16.30
N ASN A 222 7.70 14.71 -16.44
CA ASN A 222 7.19 15.14 -17.74
C ASN A 222 8.31 15.81 -18.56
N GLN A 223 8.70 15.21 -19.69
CA GLN A 223 9.85 15.67 -20.46
C GLN A 223 9.71 15.35 -21.96
N THR A 224 10.57 15.97 -22.77
CA THR A 224 10.79 15.58 -24.15
C THR A 224 12.28 15.48 -24.41
N ILE A 225 12.72 14.27 -24.74
CA ILE A 225 14.10 13.91 -25.06
C ILE A 225 14.31 14.16 -26.55
N TRP A 226 15.49 14.65 -26.90
CA TRP A 226 15.98 14.75 -28.28
C TRP A 226 17.13 13.76 -28.46
N GLY A 227 17.23 13.12 -29.63
CA GLY A 227 18.28 12.15 -30.01
C GLY A 227 18.30 11.93 -31.54
N ASP A 228 19.25 11.14 -32.05
CA ASP A 228 19.37 10.79 -33.49
C ASP A 228 19.75 9.32 -33.68
N VAL A 229 18.90 8.55 -34.36
CA VAL A 229 19.19 7.15 -34.74
C VAL A 229 19.46 7.03 -36.24
N HIS A 230 20.42 6.17 -36.60
CA HIS A 230 20.79 5.86 -37.99
C HIS A 230 20.97 4.35 -38.23
N SER A 231 20.11 3.81 -39.12
CA SER A 231 19.92 2.38 -39.45
C SER A 231 21.13 1.60 -40.03
N SER A 232 22.36 2.11 -39.88
CA SER A 232 23.60 1.48 -40.41
C SER A 232 24.80 1.52 -39.46
N ASN A 233 24.74 2.34 -38.42
CA ASN A 233 25.85 2.60 -37.50
C ASN A 233 25.42 3.00 -36.09
N ASP A 234 24.13 3.33 -35.90
CA ASP A 234 23.54 3.80 -34.65
C ASP A 234 22.05 3.39 -34.63
N PRO A 235 21.73 2.08 -34.67
CA PRO A 235 20.40 1.62 -35.05
C PRO A 235 19.37 1.76 -33.92
N ASP A 236 19.81 1.95 -32.68
CA ASP A 236 19.09 1.57 -31.45
C ASP A 236 19.48 2.43 -30.24
N ASP A 237 18.67 3.44 -29.92
CA ASP A 237 18.75 4.15 -28.64
C ASP A 237 17.91 3.41 -27.58
N TYR A 238 18.54 2.92 -26.51
CA TYR A 238 17.81 2.43 -25.33
C TYR A 238 17.82 3.43 -24.18
N TYR A 239 16.65 3.69 -23.64
CA TYR A 239 16.44 4.43 -22.40
C TYR A 239 15.86 3.52 -21.32
N ARG A 240 16.12 3.81 -20.05
CA ARG A 240 15.54 3.08 -18.92
C ARG A 240 14.88 4.05 -17.94
N ILE A 241 13.64 3.77 -17.56
CA ILE A 241 12.85 4.61 -16.66
C ILE A 241 12.23 3.76 -15.55
N THR A 242 12.21 4.29 -14.34
CA THR A 242 11.39 3.78 -13.23
C THR A 242 10.23 4.74 -13.04
N ILE A 243 9.00 4.24 -13.01
CA ILE A 243 7.79 5.05 -12.86
C ILE A 243 7.59 5.38 -11.37
N PRO A 244 7.13 6.58 -10.98
CA PRO A 244 6.80 6.88 -9.59
C PRO A 244 5.69 5.95 -9.05
N ALA A 245 5.47 5.94 -7.74
CA ALA A 245 4.26 5.31 -7.21
C ALA A 245 3.00 6.05 -7.74
N TYR A 246 1.90 5.32 -7.90
CA TYR A 246 0.60 5.86 -8.32
C TYR A 246 0.61 6.67 -9.62
N HIS A 247 1.51 6.35 -10.55
CA HIS A 247 1.60 7.02 -11.85
C HIS A 247 1.47 6.01 -12.99
N GLY A 248 0.75 6.42 -14.03
CA GLY A 248 0.84 5.87 -15.37
C GLY A 248 1.80 6.68 -16.23
N PHE A 249 2.07 6.21 -17.45
CA PHE A 249 2.79 7.02 -18.43
C PHE A 249 2.39 6.72 -19.88
N THR A 250 2.53 7.74 -20.72
CA THR A 250 2.38 7.70 -22.17
C THR A 250 3.68 8.10 -22.84
N LEU A 251 4.09 7.35 -23.86
CA LEU A 251 5.24 7.64 -24.72
C LEU A 251 4.76 8.14 -26.08
N THR A 252 5.45 9.13 -26.64
CA THR A 252 5.25 9.56 -28.04
C THR A 252 6.60 9.83 -28.69
N LEU A 253 6.87 9.13 -29.80
CA LEU A 253 8.05 9.32 -30.65
C LEU A 253 7.63 10.07 -31.92
N ASP A 254 8.12 11.29 -32.08
CA ASP A 254 7.87 12.17 -33.23
C ASP A 254 9.18 12.54 -33.93
N TRP A 255 9.17 12.73 -35.26
CA TRP A 255 10.38 13.02 -36.04
C TRP A 255 10.08 13.78 -37.34
N ASN A 256 11.09 14.43 -37.90
CA ASN A 256 10.91 15.20 -39.14
C ASN A 256 10.86 14.30 -40.38
N GLY A 257 9.69 13.73 -40.70
CA GLY A 257 9.53 12.87 -41.87
C GLY A 257 8.12 12.38 -42.14
N THR A 258 8.00 11.06 -42.26
CA THR A 258 6.77 10.27 -42.46
C THR A 258 7.00 8.86 -41.91
N SER A 259 5.94 8.07 -41.70
CA SER A 259 5.95 6.67 -41.24
C SER A 259 6.54 5.63 -42.22
N THR A 260 7.55 6.05 -43.00
CA THR A 260 8.33 5.26 -43.99
C THR A 260 9.67 5.93 -44.36
N SER A 261 9.96 7.15 -43.88
CA SER A 261 11.12 7.95 -44.33
C SER A 261 11.37 9.19 -43.44
N PRO A 262 12.37 9.16 -42.52
CA PRO A 262 12.97 7.92 -42.00
C PRO A 262 11.88 7.07 -41.31
N ASP A 263 12.14 5.78 -41.17
CA ASP A 263 11.21 4.80 -40.60
C ASP A 263 11.74 4.45 -39.21
N LEU A 264 11.09 4.98 -38.17
CA LEU A 264 11.52 4.92 -36.78
C LEU A 264 10.49 4.18 -35.91
N ASP A 265 10.95 3.16 -35.21
CA ASP A 265 10.14 2.29 -34.34
C ASP A 265 10.21 2.76 -32.88
N LEU A 266 9.08 2.68 -32.15
CA LEU A 266 9.02 2.83 -30.70
C LEU A 266 8.64 1.50 -30.04
N VAL A 267 9.49 0.99 -29.15
CA VAL A 267 9.28 -0.31 -28.47
C VAL A 267 9.50 -0.18 -26.96
N LEU A 268 8.67 -0.85 -26.16
CA LEU A 268 8.74 -0.88 -24.71
C LEU A 268 8.98 -2.32 -24.20
N TYR A 269 9.93 -2.45 -23.28
CA TYR A 269 10.26 -3.71 -22.60
C TYR A 269 10.18 -3.55 -21.08
N ASP A 270 9.98 -4.64 -20.35
CA ASP A 270 10.07 -4.68 -18.88
C ASP A 270 11.54 -4.56 -18.41
N ALA A 271 11.75 -4.55 -17.09
CA ALA A 271 13.08 -4.53 -16.48
C ALA A 271 13.98 -5.73 -16.87
N ASN A 272 13.40 -6.84 -17.33
CA ASN A 272 14.09 -8.07 -17.70
C ASN A 272 14.38 -8.18 -19.22
N GLY A 273 13.85 -7.25 -20.03
CA GLY A 273 13.95 -7.28 -21.49
C GLY A 273 12.85 -8.07 -22.20
N SER A 274 11.76 -8.43 -21.52
CA SER A 274 10.54 -8.97 -22.13
C SER A 274 9.76 -7.86 -22.84
N LEU A 275 9.20 -8.14 -24.01
CA LEU A 275 8.41 -7.17 -24.78
C LEU A 275 7.08 -6.86 -24.08
N VAL A 276 6.81 -5.58 -23.84
CA VAL A 276 5.54 -5.06 -23.30
C VAL A 276 4.66 -4.54 -24.44
N ALA A 277 5.18 -3.63 -25.27
CA ALA A 277 4.43 -3.03 -26.37
C ALA A 277 5.34 -2.51 -27.50
N SER A 278 4.79 -2.26 -28.68
CA SER A 278 5.53 -1.74 -29.84
C SER A 278 4.62 -1.02 -30.84
N SER A 279 5.06 0.11 -31.38
CA SER A 279 4.42 0.86 -32.46
C SER A 279 5.49 1.17 -33.52
N VAL A 280 5.25 0.69 -34.75
CA VAL A 280 6.29 0.45 -35.78
C VAL A 280 5.79 0.65 -37.24
N PHE A 281 4.71 1.43 -37.42
CA PHE A 281 4.05 1.72 -38.71
C PHE A 281 3.34 3.09 -38.78
N SER A 282 3.50 3.95 -37.78
CA SER A 282 2.78 5.23 -37.58
C SER A 282 3.73 6.43 -37.65
N HIS A 283 3.18 7.63 -37.56
CA HIS A 283 3.96 8.86 -37.35
C HIS A 283 3.02 9.95 -36.80
N PRO A 284 3.22 10.43 -35.56
CA PRO A 284 4.15 9.89 -34.57
C PRO A 284 3.79 8.46 -34.15
N GLU A 285 4.74 7.75 -33.53
CA GLU A 285 4.49 6.49 -32.83
C GLU A 285 4.08 6.79 -31.38
N VAL A 286 3.09 6.06 -30.86
CA VAL A 286 2.53 6.29 -29.52
C VAL A 286 2.36 4.96 -28.80
N LEU A 287 2.73 4.92 -27.52
CA LEU A 287 2.53 3.78 -26.61
C LEU A 287 1.94 4.27 -25.28
N GLY A 288 0.95 3.55 -24.76
CA GLY A 288 0.24 3.89 -23.51
C GLY A 288 -1.16 4.49 -23.76
N PRO A 289 -1.81 5.05 -22.71
CA PRO A 289 -1.29 5.17 -21.34
C PRO A 289 -1.11 3.80 -20.67
N PHE A 290 -0.01 3.65 -19.93
CA PHE A 290 0.29 2.47 -19.12
C PHE A 290 -0.09 2.75 -17.66
N ASN A 291 -1.39 2.78 -17.37
CA ASN A 291 -1.86 2.92 -16.00
C ASN A 291 -1.55 1.66 -15.17
N GLY A 292 -1.46 1.82 -13.84
CA GLY A 292 -1.02 0.73 -12.94
C GLY A 292 0.46 0.34 -13.09
N SER A 293 1.28 1.14 -13.79
CA SER A 293 2.71 0.85 -13.98
C SER A 293 3.63 1.45 -12.91
N GLY A 294 3.07 2.01 -11.84
CA GLY A 294 3.79 2.69 -10.79
C GLY A 294 4.82 1.81 -10.08
N GLY A 295 5.95 2.40 -9.67
CA GLY A 295 7.10 1.70 -9.06
C GLY A 295 7.86 0.74 -10.00
N SER A 296 7.27 0.34 -11.13
CA SER A 296 7.90 -0.58 -12.10
C SER A 296 8.98 0.11 -12.93
N THR A 297 9.92 -0.69 -13.44
CA THR A 297 11.02 -0.22 -14.29
C THR A 297 10.90 -0.81 -15.70
N PHE A 298 11.05 0.05 -16.70
CA PHE A 298 10.92 -0.29 -18.11
C PHE A 298 12.16 0.14 -18.91
N ASN A 299 12.40 -0.53 -20.03
CA ASN A 299 13.40 -0.14 -21.02
C ASN A 299 12.66 0.28 -22.30
N ILE A 300 12.80 1.53 -22.70
CA ILE A 300 12.28 2.09 -23.95
C ILE A 300 13.37 1.92 -25.02
N ARG A 301 12.99 1.58 -26.24
CA ARG A 301 13.87 1.50 -27.40
C ARG A 301 13.29 2.38 -28.51
N VAL A 302 14.09 3.31 -29.01
CA VAL A 302 13.85 4.02 -30.28
C VAL A 302 14.80 3.41 -31.30
N ALA A 303 14.28 2.96 -32.45
CA ALA A 303 15.09 2.24 -33.42
C ALA A 303 14.88 2.72 -34.86
N ALA A 304 15.97 2.92 -35.61
CA ALA A 304 15.91 3.28 -37.02
C ALA A 304 15.73 2.02 -37.89
N TRP A 305 14.48 1.63 -38.16
CA TRP A 305 14.16 0.54 -39.09
C TRP A 305 14.67 0.85 -40.51
N SER A 306 14.54 2.09 -40.98
CA SER A 306 15.25 2.54 -42.19
C SER A 306 15.56 4.04 -42.24
N GLY A 307 16.79 4.37 -42.67
CA GLY A 307 17.24 5.74 -42.83
C GLY A 307 17.95 6.28 -41.59
N SER A 308 17.74 7.56 -41.31
CA SER A 308 18.35 8.27 -40.18
C SER A 308 17.64 9.60 -39.92
N GLY A 309 17.66 10.09 -38.68
CA GLY A 309 17.36 11.49 -38.39
C GLY A 309 16.84 11.76 -36.98
N ASP A 310 17.00 13.01 -36.56
CA ASP A 310 16.65 13.50 -35.24
C ASP A 310 15.17 13.26 -34.89
N TYR A 311 14.92 12.77 -33.67
CA TYR A 311 13.60 12.48 -33.12
C TYR A 311 13.38 13.15 -31.77
N ASN A 312 12.10 13.32 -31.40
CA ASN A 312 11.64 13.75 -30.09
C ASN A 312 10.90 12.60 -29.42
N LEU A 313 11.39 12.10 -28.29
CA LEU A 313 10.71 11.14 -27.44
C LEU A 313 10.10 11.89 -26.25
N ALA A 314 8.79 12.12 -26.29
CA ALA A 314 8.03 12.67 -25.17
C ALA A 314 7.66 11.55 -24.18
N LEU A 315 7.88 11.81 -22.89
CA LEU A 315 7.35 11.04 -21.77
C LEU A 315 6.37 11.95 -21.04
N LEU A 316 5.10 11.53 -20.97
CA LEU A 316 4.07 12.15 -20.17
C LEU A 316 3.67 11.17 -19.07
N PHE A 317 3.61 11.64 -17.83
CA PHE A 317 3.17 10.88 -16.67
C PHE A 317 1.74 11.30 -16.32
N ASP A 318 0.89 10.30 -16.09
CA ASP A 318 -0.49 10.46 -15.70
C ASP A 318 -0.57 10.18 -14.19
N ASN A 319 -0.97 11.16 -13.37
CA ASN A 319 -1.13 10.95 -11.94
C ASN A 319 -2.42 10.17 -11.66
N LEU A 320 -2.29 9.02 -10.99
CA LEU A 320 -3.36 8.07 -10.67
C LEU A 320 -3.60 7.98 -9.15
N SER A 321 -2.98 8.84 -8.34
CA SER A 321 -3.05 8.76 -6.87
C SER A 321 -4.44 9.04 -6.27
N SER A 322 -5.34 9.65 -7.05
CA SER A 322 -6.76 9.79 -6.73
C SER A 322 -7.66 8.83 -7.52
N SER A 323 -7.10 7.82 -8.19
CA SER A 323 -7.82 6.83 -9.00
C SER A 323 -7.87 5.52 -8.21
N PRO A 324 -9.03 5.11 -7.65
CA PRO A 324 -9.10 3.98 -6.71
C PRO A 324 -8.47 2.71 -7.26
N VAL A 325 -8.86 2.31 -8.48
CA VAL A 325 -8.35 1.13 -9.24
C VAL A 325 -6.83 1.08 -9.49
N TYR A 326 -6.06 2.11 -9.11
CA TYR A 326 -4.59 2.14 -9.17
C TYR A 326 -3.96 2.61 -7.85
N ASN A 327 -4.77 2.76 -6.80
CA ASN A 327 -4.40 3.20 -5.47
C ASN A 327 -5.43 2.72 -4.42
N GLN A 328 -5.62 1.40 -4.36
CA GLN A 328 -6.43 0.74 -3.33
C GLN A 328 -5.67 0.67 -2.00
N ASP A 329 -6.42 0.72 -0.89
CA ASP A 329 -5.92 0.66 0.50
C ASP A 329 -6.95 -0.13 1.33
N ASP A 330 -7.27 -1.32 0.84
CA ASP A 330 -8.47 -2.05 1.23
C ASP A 330 -8.30 -2.66 2.64
N ALA A 331 -9.30 -2.39 3.49
CA ALA A 331 -9.22 -2.51 4.95
C ALA A 331 -8.02 -1.80 5.63
N GLY A 332 -7.40 -0.81 4.97
CA GLY A 332 -6.22 -0.11 5.48
C GLY A 332 -4.93 -0.94 5.42
N THR A 333 -4.85 -1.89 4.47
CA THR A 333 -3.71 -2.81 4.33
C THR A 333 -2.61 -2.30 3.39
N GLY A 334 -2.86 -1.22 2.65
CA GLY A 334 -1.93 -0.59 1.73
C GLY A 334 -1.83 -1.24 0.35
N ASP A 335 -2.81 -2.03 -0.08
CA ASP A 335 -2.89 -2.53 -1.44
C ASP A 335 -4.36 -2.86 -1.79
N ASP A 336 -4.56 -3.36 -3.01
CA ASP A 336 -5.73 -4.14 -3.44
C ASP A 336 -5.97 -5.35 -2.49
N ALA A 337 -7.23 -5.73 -2.29
CA ALA A 337 -7.56 -6.95 -1.57
C ALA A 337 -7.23 -8.20 -2.41
N SER A 338 -7.03 -9.34 -1.75
CA SER A 338 -6.69 -10.57 -2.48
C SER A 338 -7.91 -11.12 -3.22
N ASN A 339 -7.72 -11.56 -4.45
CA ASN A 339 -8.72 -12.26 -5.26
C ASN A 339 -8.33 -13.75 -5.52
N ASP A 340 -7.65 -14.38 -4.54
CA ASP A 340 -7.42 -15.83 -4.48
C ASP A 340 -8.02 -16.44 -3.20
N TYR A 341 -9.15 -17.13 -3.37
CA TYR A 341 -9.97 -17.92 -2.42
C TYR A 341 -9.25 -18.86 -1.44
N ASN A 342 -7.92 -18.96 -1.52
CA ASN A 342 -7.05 -19.80 -0.70
C ASN A 342 -5.96 -18.99 0.04
N ASN A 343 -5.71 -17.75 -0.37
CA ASN A 343 -4.73 -16.81 0.18
C ASN A 343 -5.34 -15.39 0.36
N PRO A 344 -6.49 -15.24 1.06
CA PRO A 344 -7.16 -13.95 1.28
C PRO A 344 -6.34 -12.98 2.15
N THR A 345 -6.63 -11.68 2.05
CA THR A 345 -5.95 -10.62 2.81
C THR A 345 -6.28 -10.70 4.30
N ALA A 346 -5.27 -10.91 5.14
CA ALA A 346 -5.46 -11.10 6.59
C ALA A 346 -5.65 -9.76 7.32
N ILE A 347 -6.82 -9.56 7.93
CA ILE A 347 -7.19 -8.34 8.67
C ILE A 347 -7.28 -8.62 10.18
N LEU A 348 -6.94 -7.61 10.98
CA LEU A 348 -6.90 -7.74 12.44
C LEU A 348 -8.22 -7.27 13.08
N THR A 349 -9.03 -8.23 13.55
CA THR A 349 -10.24 -7.93 14.33
C THR A 349 -10.06 -8.13 15.83
N THR A 350 -10.94 -7.52 16.61
CA THR A 350 -11.04 -7.63 18.07
C THR A 350 -12.48 -7.96 18.49
N ILE A 351 -12.68 -8.42 19.72
CA ILE A 351 -14.03 -8.71 20.27
C ILE A 351 -14.85 -7.42 20.34
N GLY A 352 -16.07 -7.45 19.81
CA GLY A 352 -16.91 -6.28 19.58
C GLY A 352 -16.86 -5.79 18.14
N GLN A 353 -17.02 -4.49 17.95
CA GLN A 353 -17.08 -3.84 16.64
C GLN A 353 -15.69 -3.52 16.07
N ASN A 354 -15.51 -3.76 14.78
CA ASN A 354 -14.35 -3.38 13.99
C ASN A 354 -14.89 -2.80 12.67
N ASP A 355 -14.38 -1.66 12.23
CA ASP A 355 -14.88 -0.95 11.04
C ASP A 355 -13.74 -0.74 10.04
N PHE A 356 -14.01 -1.08 8.78
CA PHE A 356 -13.07 -1.05 7.66
C PHE A 356 -13.70 -0.34 6.45
N THR A 357 -12.87 0.12 5.53
CA THR A 357 -13.28 0.69 4.24
C THR A 357 -12.57 -0.01 3.10
N GLY A 358 -13.19 -0.01 1.92
CA GLY A 358 -12.54 -0.41 0.68
C GLY A 358 -13.24 0.13 -0.55
N TRP A 359 -12.75 -0.23 -1.73
CA TRP A 359 -13.33 0.09 -3.04
C TRP A 359 -13.36 -1.16 -3.91
N ALA A 360 -14.30 -1.24 -4.87
CA ALA A 360 -14.29 -2.30 -5.89
C ALA A 360 -14.92 -1.81 -7.21
N SER A 361 -14.68 -2.52 -8.32
CA SER A 361 -15.25 -2.27 -9.66
C SER A 361 -15.49 -3.53 -10.49
N SER A 362 -16.76 -3.79 -10.82
CA SER A 362 -17.24 -4.94 -11.63
C SER A 362 -16.58 -5.13 -13.02
N SER A 363 -15.74 -4.21 -13.49
CA SER A 363 -14.94 -4.36 -14.72
C SER A 363 -13.43 -4.52 -14.51
N ASP A 364 -12.87 -4.01 -13.42
CA ASP A 364 -11.41 -3.83 -13.26
C ASP A 364 -10.87 -4.43 -11.94
N ASP A 365 -11.68 -4.45 -10.88
CA ASP A 365 -11.46 -5.22 -9.64
C ASP A 365 -12.82 -5.76 -9.12
N ALA A 366 -13.06 -7.05 -9.30
CA ALA A 366 -14.37 -7.63 -9.05
C ALA A 366 -14.54 -8.28 -7.66
N VAL A 367 -13.46 -8.50 -6.91
CA VAL A 367 -13.42 -9.44 -5.77
C VAL A 367 -12.41 -8.96 -4.73
N ASP A 368 -12.90 -8.57 -3.56
CA ASP A 368 -12.10 -8.45 -2.35
C ASP A 368 -12.30 -9.67 -1.46
N GLU A 369 -11.20 -10.30 -1.03
CA GLU A 369 -11.26 -11.38 -0.04
C GLU A 369 -10.41 -11.08 1.19
N TYR A 370 -11.08 -11.13 2.34
CA TYR A 370 -10.50 -10.92 3.64
C TYR A 370 -10.52 -12.19 4.48
N SER A 371 -9.60 -12.29 5.44
CA SER A 371 -9.65 -13.32 6.47
C SER A 371 -9.33 -12.79 7.86
N THR A 372 -9.97 -13.39 8.87
CA THR A 372 -9.69 -13.11 10.29
C THR A 372 -9.89 -14.35 11.15
N ASP A 373 -9.20 -14.39 12.29
CA ASP A 373 -9.29 -15.46 13.28
C ASP A 373 -10.41 -15.17 14.29
N ILE A 374 -11.35 -16.10 14.45
CA ILE A 374 -12.40 -15.99 15.46
C ILE A 374 -11.88 -16.57 16.79
N PRO A 375 -11.98 -15.86 17.93
CA PRO A 375 -11.65 -16.43 19.24
C PRO A 375 -12.49 -17.69 19.53
N PRO A 376 -12.02 -18.63 20.38
CA PRO A 376 -12.89 -19.65 20.95
C PRO A 376 -14.16 -19.05 21.55
N ASP A 377 -15.25 -19.80 21.50
CA ASP A 377 -16.50 -19.45 22.19
C ASP A 377 -17.15 -18.14 21.65
N HIS A 378 -16.79 -17.73 20.42
CA HIS A 378 -17.28 -16.53 19.73
C HIS A 378 -17.84 -16.82 18.32
N GLY A 379 -18.74 -15.96 17.86
CA GLY A 379 -19.28 -15.88 16.51
C GLY A 379 -18.91 -14.59 15.78
N ILE A 380 -19.29 -14.49 14.50
CA ILE A 380 -19.07 -13.31 13.65
C ILE A 380 -20.35 -12.90 12.92
N SER A 381 -20.59 -11.59 12.84
CA SER A 381 -21.46 -10.99 11.82
C SER A 381 -20.71 -9.92 11.05
N VAL A 382 -21.09 -9.72 9.79
CA VAL A 382 -20.52 -8.73 8.87
C VAL A 382 -21.65 -7.91 8.29
N SER A 383 -21.44 -6.61 8.15
CA SER A 383 -22.38 -5.67 7.52
C SER A 383 -21.62 -4.77 6.56
N VAL A 384 -21.93 -4.84 5.26
CA VAL A 384 -21.25 -4.06 4.21
C VAL A 384 -22.19 -3.01 3.63
N TYR A 385 -21.82 -1.74 3.76
CA TYR A 385 -22.59 -0.58 3.32
C TYR A 385 -21.92 0.15 2.15
N PHE A 386 -22.66 0.33 1.06
CA PHE A 386 -22.24 0.98 -0.19
C PHE A 386 -23.36 1.87 -0.75
N ASP A 387 -23.07 2.77 -1.70
CA ASP A 387 -24.12 3.49 -2.43
C ASP A 387 -24.63 2.67 -3.63
N THR A 388 -25.87 2.18 -3.49
CA THR A 388 -26.67 1.49 -4.52
C THR A 388 -26.88 2.28 -5.83
N ALA A 389 -26.49 3.56 -5.88
CA ALA A 389 -26.47 4.37 -7.11
C ALA A 389 -25.19 4.22 -7.94
N GLU A 390 -24.09 3.76 -7.33
CA GLU A 390 -22.75 3.65 -7.96
C GLU A 390 -22.31 2.19 -8.10
N ILE A 391 -22.52 1.36 -7.07
CA ILE A 391 -22.14 -0.06 -7.04
C ILE A 391 -23.27 -0.96 -6.48
N ASN A 392 -23.26 -2.23 -6.90
CA ASN A 392 -23.95 -3.32 -6.23
C ASN A 392 -22.92 -4.38 -5.81
N ILE A 393 -22.83 -4.61 -4.51
CA ILE A 393 -21.99 -5.64 -3.93
C ILE A 393 -22.88 -6.82 -3.51
N ASP A 394 -22.41 -8.03 -3.80
CA ASP A 394 -22.86 -9.28 -3.19
C ASP A 394 -21.76 -9.72 -2.17
N ILE A 395 -22.09 -10.40 -1.06
CA ILE A 395 -21.10 -10.81 -0.04
C ILE A 395 -21.26 -12.27 0.42
N ALA A 396 -20.17 -12.93 0.82
CA ALA A 396 -20.19 -14.30 1.37
C ALA A 396 -19.27 -14.51 2.59
N LEU A 397 -19.67 -15.43 3.49
CA LEU A 397 -18.92 -15.85 4.67
C LEU A 397 -18.60 -17.35 4.57
N ALA A 398 -17.35 -17.77 4.81
CA ALA A 398 -16.96 -19.18 4.69
C ALA A 398 -15.85 -19.59 5.67
N LYS A 399 -15.67 -20.90 5.94
CA LYS A 399 -14.56 -21.40 6.77
C LYS A 399 -13.31 -21.71 5.95
N MET A 400 -12.15 -21.30 6.46
CA MET A 400 -10.86 -21.78 5.96
C MET A 400 -10.54 -23.19 6.50
N PRO A 401 -9.72 -24.00 5.79
CA PRO A 401 -9.26 -23.83 4.41
C PRO A 401 -10.26 -24.42 3.39
N ASN A 402 -10.11 -24.05 2.11
CA ASN A 402 -11.02 -24.39 0.99
C ASN A 402 -12.45 -23.78 1.14
N PRO A 403 -12.60 -22.47 1.40
CA PRO A 403 -13.89 -21.86 1.73
C PRO A 403 -15.01 -22.08 0.68
N ALA A 404 -14.68 -22.26 -0.60
CA ALA A 404 -15.65 -22.56 -1.66
C ALA A 404 -16.40 -23.91 -1.48
N SER A 405 -15.97 -24.74 -0.51
CA SER A 405 -16.69 -25.96 -0.07
C SER A 405 -17.28 -25.84 1.34
N ASN A 406 -17.01 -24.76 2.06
CA ASN A 406 -17.35 -24.53 3.47
C ASN A 406 -18.05 -23.17 3.68
N ILE A 407 -18.87 -22.73 2.72
CA ILE A 407 -19.66 -21.50 2.82
C ILE A 407 -20.65 -21.64 3.98
N ILE A 408 -20.71 -20.61 4.81
CA ILE A 408 -21.59 -20.47 5.98
C ILE A 408 -22.85 -19.68 5.59
N ASP A 409 -22.67 -18.53 4.95
CA ASP A 409 -23.74 -17.57 4.63
C ASP A 409 -23.42 -16.78 3.35
N ILE A 410 -24.45 -16.26 2.66
CA ILE A 410 -24.34 -15.43 1.44
C ILE A 410 -25.47 -14.40 1.40
N SER A 411 -25.14 -13.13 1.18
CA SER A 411 -26.08 -12.13 0.64
C SER A 411 -25.80 -11.85 -0.85
N GLN A 412 -26.88 -11.77 -1.62
CA GLN A 412 -26.89 -11.54 -3.08
C GLN A 412 -28.15 -10.73 -3.42
N THR A 413 -28.18 -9.47 -2.99
CA THR A 413 -29.36 -8.60 -3.05
C THR A 413 -29.08 -7.31 -3.85
N PHE A 414 -29.98 -6.33 -3.71
CA PHE A 414 -29.79 -4.98 -4.24
C PHE A 414 -30.03 -3.95 -3.11
N SER A 415 -29.57 -4.29 -1.90
CA SER A 415 -29.82 -3.57 -0.65
C SER A 415 -28.51 -3.16 -0.02
N SER A 416 -28.47 -1.96 0.57
CA SER A 416 -27.36 -1.52 1.40
C SER A 416 -27.89 -1.16 2.80
N PRO A 417 -27.31 -1.69 3.89
CA PRO A 417 -26.23 -2.67 3.90
C PRO A 417 -26.67 -4.08 3.50
N GLU A 418 -25.73 -4.88 2.99
CA GLU A 418 -25.81 -6.35 3.01
C GLU A 418 -25.27 -6.91 4.33
N THR A 419 -25.72 -8.08 4.74
CA THR A 419 -25.31 -8.68 6.03
C THR A 419 -25.05 -10.18 5.94
N LEU A 420 -24.06 -10.66 6.70
CA LEU A 420 -23.71 -12.06 6.90
C LEU A 420 -23.64 -12.39 8.39
N THR A 421 -23.87 -13.65 8.76
CA THR A 421 -23.64 -14.11 10.13
C THR A 421 -23.27 -15.59 10.23
N SER A 422 -22.46 -15.96 11.22
CA SER A 422 -22.18 -17.36 11.57
C SER A 422 -23.31 -18.04 12.36
N ASN A 423 -24.47 -17.40 12.50
CA ASN A 423 -25.63 -17.86 13.29
C ASN A 423 -25.94 -19.37 13.09
N GLY A 424 -25.81 -20.17 14.16
CA GLY A 424 -25.98 -21.62 14.13
C GLY A 424 -24.81 -22.46 13.57
N THR A 425 -23.71 -21.84 13.12
CA THR A 425 -22.46 -22.50 12.70
C THR A 425 -21.30 -22.06 13.58
N TYR A 426 -20.93 -22.88 14.56
CA TYR A 426 -19.80 -22.62 15.45
C TYR A 426 -18.50 -22.40 14.65
N VAL A 427 -17.87 -21.23 14.83
CA VAL A 427 -16.61 -20.80 14.19
C VAL A 427 -15.48 -20.53 15.20
N GLY A 428 -15.74 -20.63 16.50
CA GLY A 428 -14.80 -20.19 17.52
C GLY A 428 -13.49 -20.99 17.53
N GLY A 429 -12.36 -20.30 17.35
CA GLY A 429 -11.02 -20.89 17.23
C GLY A 429 -10.60 -21.24 15.80
N GLU A 430 -11.43 -20.92 14.79
CA GLU A 430 -11.15 -21.12 13.36
C GLU A 430 -10.90 -19.78 12.64
N THR A 431 -10.23 -19.81 11.49
CA THR A 431 -10.12 -18.67 10.56
C THR A 431 -11.31 -18.68 9.58
N VAL A 432 -11.92 -17.52 9.35
CA VAL A 432 -12.99 -17.34 8.35
C VAL A 432 -12.54 -16.50 7.16
N LEU A 433 -13.17 -16.74 6.00
CA LEU A 433 -13.14 -15.89 4.80
C LEU A 433 -14.36 -14.96 4.82
N ILE A 434 -14.16 -13.71 4.43
CA ILE A 434 -15.20 -12.76 4.04
C ILE A 434 -14.91 -12.36 2.59
N GLU A 435 -15.83 -12.65 1.67
CA GLU A 435 -15.78 -12.26 0.26
C GLU A 435 -16.73 -11.08 0.02
N ILE A 436 -16.25 -10.08 -0.71
CA ILE A 436 -16.99 -8.93 -1.22
C ILE A 436 -16.87 -8.96 -2.75
N TYR A 437 -17.98 -9.03 -3.46
CA TYR A 437 -18.04 -9.20 -4.91
C TYR A 437 -18.77 -8.04 -5.60
N ALA A 438 -18.07 -7.29 -6.45
CA ALA A 438 -18.65 -6.20 -7.22
C ALA A 438 -19.48 -6.74 -8.41
N ASN A 439 -20.74 -7.05 -8.13
CA ASN A 439 -21.69 -7.63 -9.09
C ASN A 439 -21.98 -6.68 -10.27
N THR A 440 -22.16 -5.38 -9.98
CA THR A 440 -22.29 -4.32 -11.03
C THR A 440 -21.83 -2.96 -10.52
N GLY A 441 -21.25 -2.14 -11.40
CA GLY A 441 -20.83 -0.78 -11.07
C GLY A 441 -19.47 -0.72 -10.38
N GLU A 442 -19.18 0.40 -9.73
CA GLU A 442 -17.91 0.66 -9.04
C GLU A 442 -18.09 1.73 -7.96
N GLY A 443 -17.32 1.65 -6.87
CA GLY A 443 -17.48 2.58 -5.75
C GLY A 443 -16.95 2.05 -4.42
N TYR A 444 -16.94 2.94 -3.42
CA TYR A 444 -16.47 2.63 -2.08
C TYR A 444 -17.53 1.91 -1.23
N TYR A 445 -17.07 1.06 -0.32
CA TYR A 445 -17.86 0.41 0.71
C TYR A 445 -17.25 0.59 2.11
N ASN A 446 -18.10 0.36 3.12
CA ASN A 446 -17.76 0.35 4.54
C ASN A 446 -18.15 -1.01 5.10
N MET A 447 -17.19 -1.76 5.64
CA MET A 447 -17.39 -3.09 6.21
C MET A 447 -17.28 -3.02 7.73
N THR A 448 -18.40 -3.25 8.43
CA THR A 448 -18.42 -3.43 9.88
C THR A 448 -18.41 -4.92 10.20
N ILE A 449 -17.40 -5.38 10.95
CA ILE A 449 -17.29 -6.74 11.48
C ILE A 449 -17.56 -6.73 12.98
N TRP A 450 -18.56 -7.50 13.41
CA TRP A 450 -18.92 -7.69 14.81
C TRP A 450 -18.56 -9.10 15.28
N ILE A 451 -17.56 -9.19 16.16
CA ILE A 451 -17.16 -10.43 16.83
C ILE A 451 -17.89 -10.50 18.18
N PHE A 452 -18.82 -11.45 18.33
CA PHE A 452 -19.70 -11.57 19.50
C PHE A 452 -19.41 -12.87 20.29
N THR A 453 -19.67 -12.87 21.59
CA THR A 453 -19.60 -14.09 22.43
C THR A 453 -20.78 -15.02 22.14
N LEU A 454 -20.60 -16.32 22.32
CA LEU A 454 -21.67 -17.32 22.28
C LEU A 454 -22.18 -17.72 23.69
N ASP A 455 -21.50 -17.23 24.72
CA ASP A 455 -21.81 -17.35 26.16
C ASP A 455 -21.89 -15.91 26.70
N THR A 456 -23.10 -15.38 26.88
CA THR A 456 -23.33 -13.95 27.19
C THR A 456 -23.06 -13.59 28.65
N ASP A 457 -23.23 -14.51 29.60
CA ASP A 457 -23.04 -14.25 31.04
C ASP A 457 -21.74 -14.84 31.64
N GLY A 458 -21.12 -15.80 30.95
CA GLY A 458 -19.81 -16.36 31.24
C GLY A 458 -19.80 -17.58 32.17
N ASP A 459 -20.91 -18.34 32.26
CA ASP A 459 -21.00 -19.52 33.13
C ASP A 459 -20.63 -20.86 32.46
N GLY A 460 -20.55 -20.89 31.12
CA GLY A 460 -20.05 -22.02 30.33
C GLY A 460 -21.10 -22.81 29.54
N PHE A 461 -22.35 -22.37 29.53
CA PHE A 461 -23.35 -22.79 28.54
C PHE A 461 -23.46 -21.74 27.40
N TYR A 462 -23.95 -22.14 26.22
CA TYR A 462 -24.14 -21.21 25.10
C TYR A 462 -25.57 -20.69 25.02
N ASP A 463 -25.73 -19.43 24.60
CA ASP A 463 -27.02 -18.72 24.53
C ASP A 463 -28.10 -19.51 23.76
N ASP A 464 -27.74 -20.14 22.63
CA ASP A 464 -28.66 -20.95 21.80
C ASP A 464 -29.08 -22.27 22.47
N ASP A 465 -28.16 -22.91 23.20
CA ASP A 465 -28.44 -24.14 23.96
C ASP A 465 -29.32 -23.80 25.17
N GLU A 466 -29.01 -22.73 25.90
CA GLU A 466 -29.81 -22.21 27.00
C GLU A 466 -31.25 -21.85 26.60
N ILE A 467 -31.43 -21.12 25.49
CA ILE A 467 -32.75 -20.80 24.94
C ILE A 467 -33.53 -22.09 24.60
N THR A 468 -32.83 -23.15 24.19
CA THR A 468 -33.43 -24.46 23.86
C THR A 468 -33.78 -25.26 25.12
N CYS A 469 -32.91 -25.28 26.12
CA CYS A 469 -33.09 -25.94 27.41
C CYS A 469 -34.08 -25.20 28.35
N GLY A 470 -34.39 -23.93 28.05
CA GLY A 470 -35.36 -23.12 28.78
C GLY A 470 -34.79 -22.35 29.98
N SER A 471 -33.48 -22.04 29.92
CA SER A 471 -32.77 -21.22 30.90
C SER A 471 -32.72 -19.73 30.47
N ASP A 472 -31.68 -18.94 30.83
CA ASP A 472 -31.74 -17.47 30.86
C ASP A 472 -30.34 -16.84 30.59
N PRO A 473 -29.93 -16.65 29.31
CA PRO A 473 -28.57 -16.26 28.90
C PRO A 473 -27.99 -14.93 29.42
N ASP A 474 -28.75 -14.18 30.20
CA ASP A 474 -28.33 -12.93 30.87
C ASP A 474 -27.94 -13.18 32.36
N ASN A 475 -27.83 -14.45 32.83
CA ASN A 475 -27.97 -14.81 34.24
C ASN A 475 -27.27 -16.13 34.66
N ALA A 476 -25.95 -16.01 34.93
CA ALA A 476 -24.93 -17.00 35.37
C ALA A 476 -25.20 -17.79 36.68
N SER A 477 -26.45 -18.17 36.90
CA SER A 477 -27.01 -18.93 38.03
C SER A 477 -28.29 -19.65 37.61
N SER A 478 -28.67 -19.57 36.33
CA SER A 478 -29.86 -20.15 35.73
C SER A 478 -29.51 -21.28 34.78
N ILE A 479 -28.48 -22.08 35.04
CA ILE A 479 -28.05 -23.19 34.16
C ILE A 479 -29.18 -24.13 33.67
N PRO A 480 -29.03 -24.75 32.49
CA PRO A 480 -29.80 -25.92 32.08
C PRO A 480 -29.91 -27.01 33.15
N GLN A 481 -30.93 -27.86 33.06
CA GLN A 481 -30.95 -29.13 33.80
C GLN A 481 -30.34 -30.22 32.94
N ASP A 482 -29.38 -30.93 33.52
CA ASP A 482 -28.64 -32.05 32.97
C ASP A 482 -28.55 -33.06 34.14
N THR A 483 -29.38 -34.10 34.06
CA THR A 483 -29.69 -34.98 35.20
C THR A 483 -28.69 -36.13 35.37
N ASP A 484 -28.05 -36.62 34.29
CA ASP A 484 -27.02 -37.67 34.33
C ASP A 484 -25.56 -37.13 34.32
N ALA A 485 -25.36 -35.88 33.86
CA ALA A 485 -24.09 -35.16 33.70
C ALA A 485 -23.23 -35.56 32.47
N ASP A 486 -23.86 -35.97 31.37
CA ASP A 486 -23.31 -36.17 30.02
C ASP A 486 -22.89 -34.86 29.34
N GLY A 487 -23.64 -33.77 29.57
CA GLY A 487 -23.45 -32.46 28.93
C GLY A 487 -24.56 -32.04 27.94
N VAL A 488 -25.55 -32.90 27.68
CA VAL A 488 -26.84 -32.54 27.06
C VAL A 488 -27.88 -32.28 28.15
N CYS A 489 -28.81 -31.36 27.93
CA CYS A 489 -29.86 -31.04 28.91
C CYS A 489 -31.10 -31.94 28.77
N ASP A 490 -31.88 -32.11 29.84
CA ASP A 490 -33.15 -32.89 29.96
C ASP A 490 -34.23 -32.53 28.89
N VAL A 491 -34.03 -31.49 28.08
CA VAL A 491 -34.94 -31.04 27.01
C VAL A 491 -34.46 -31.48 25.61
N MET A 492 -33.18 -31.82 25.49
CA MET A 492 -32.50 -32.21 24.25
C MET A 492 -32.03 -33.67 24.28
N ASP A 493 -31.88 -34.26 25.48
CA ASP A 493 -31.60 -35.67 25.65
C ASP A 493 -32.86 -36.55 25.48
N ASN A 494 -32.70 -37.86 25.62
CA ASN A 494 -33.73 -38.88 25.45
C ASN A 494 -33.64 -39.98 26.53
N ASP A 495 -32.65 -39.96 27.43
CA ASP A 495 -32.35 -40.96 28.48
C ASP A 495 -31.95 -40.23 29.79
N ASP A 496 -32.84 -39.35 30.29
CA ASP A 496 -32.59 -38.30 31.32
C ASP A 496 -31.83 -38.79 32.58
N ASP A 497 -31.90 -40.08 32.95
CA ASP A 497 -31.19 -40.64 34.13
C ASP A 497 -30.01 -41.59 33.83
N GLY A 498 -29.62 -41.72 32.56
CA GLY A 498 -28.41 -42.42 32.11
C GLY A 498 -28.43 -43.94 32.32
N ASP A 499 -29.62 -44.52 32.48
CA ASP A 499 -29.88 -45.95 32.75
C ASP A 499 -29.70 -46.83 31.49
N GLY A 500 -29.80 -46.23 30.30
CA GLY A 500 -29.62 -46.89 29.00
C GLY A 500 -30.95 -47.25 28.32
N TYR A 501 -32.03 -46.52 28.63
CA TYR A 501 -33.39 -46.77 28.15
C TYR A 501 -34.14 -45.45 27.94
N ASP A 502 -34.50 -45.13 26.71
CA ASP A 502 -35.14 -43.85 26.40
C ASP A 502 -36.44 -43.60 27.22
N ASP A 503 -36.66 -42.36 27.70
CA ASP A 503 -37.73 -41.93 28.64
C ASP A 503 -39.18 -42.24 28.21
N ALA A 504 -39.35 -42.70 26.97
CA ALA A 504 -40.62 -43.13 26.40
C ALA A 504 -41.05 -44.55 26.80
N ASN A 505 -40.27 -45.31 27.59
CA ASN A 505 -40.40 -46.77 27.78
C ASN A 505 -40.97 -47.25 29.14
#